data_AF-A0A946AUM5-F1
#
_entry.id   AF-A0A946AUM5-F1
#
_cell.length_a   1.000
_cell.length_b   1.000
_cell.length_c   1.000
_cell.angle_alpha   90.00
_cell.angle_beta   90.00
_cell.angle_gamma   90.00
#
_symmetry.space_group_name_H-M   'P 1'
#
loop_
_entity.id
_entity.type
_entity.pdbx_description
1 polymer ?
#
loop_
_entity_poly.entity_id
_entity_poly.type
_entity_poly.pdbx_seq_one_letter_code
_entity_poly.pdbx_strand_id
1 'polypeptide(L)'
;STIDIFFITAALMVGTAGLPHVIVRFFTVPRVRDARISAGYALFFIALLYTAAPAVASFARVNLINTVENAEYKKTPSWFKNWENTNLIAWVDKNQDGKIQYFPGKPFNGKPEFLDMRGSEGQRKIKNEPTGNTNELYIDRDIMVLANPEIAGLPNWVIALVAAGALAAALSTAAGLLLVISTSVSHDLLKKIFLKNISDRQELFFARLSAALAIVIAGYFGVYPPGFVAQVVAFAFGLAAASFFPVILMGIFSKRMNREGAISGMITGLFFTVSYIVYFKFINPSSNTPENWWFGISPEGIGTLGMLFNFIVSSVVSSITAPPPREIQSLVDDIRIPRGAGASYHHVKS
;
A
#
# COMPACT_ATOMS: atom_id res chain seq x y z
N SER A 1 -13.82 -12.62 -0.08
CA SER A 1 -13.51 -14.06 -0.17
C SER A 1 -12.13 -14.31 0.41
N THR A 2 -11.83 -15.47 1.00
CA THR A 2 -10.48 -15.81 1.48
C THR A 2 -9.46 -15.82 0.34
N ILE A 3 -9.91 -16.23 -0.86
CA ILE A 3 -9.12 -16.20 -2.09
C ILE A 3 -8.75 -14.76 -2.43
N ASP A 4 -9.73 -13.87 -2.46
CA ASP A 4 -9.50 -12.45 -2.76
C ASP A 4 -8.46 -11.81 -1.83
N ILE A 5 -8.57 -12.05 -0.52
CA ILE A 5 -7.61 -11.56 0.47
C ILE A 5 -6.20 -12.10 0.20
N PHE A 6 -6.08 -13.38 -0.16
CA PHE A 6 -4.80 -13.97 -0.53
C PHE A 6 -4.18 -13.28 -1.76
N PHE A 7 -4.98 -13.06 -2.81
CA PHE A 7 -4.51 -12.43 -4.05
C PHE A 7 -4.13 -10.96 -3.85
N ILE A 8 -4.90 -10.21 -3.05
CA ILE A 8 -4.55 -8.84 -2.62
C ILE A 8 -3.24 -8.85 -1.84
N THR A 9 -3.11 -9.74 -0.86
CA THR A 9 -1.90 -9.82 -0.02
C THR A 9 -0.67 -10.18 -0.85
N ALA A 10 -0.80 -11.15 -1.76
CA ALA A 10 0.26 -11.53 -2.69
C ALA A 10 0.65 -10.37 -3.61
N ALA A 11 -0.32 -9.63 -4.15
CA ALA A 11 -0.06 -8.48 -5.02
C ALA A 11 0.70 -7.38 -4.27
N LEU A 12 0.31 -7.10 -3.02
CA LEU A 12 0.99 -6.12 -2.16
C LEU A 12 2.44 -6.56 -1.86
N MET A 13 2.63 -7.80 -1.40
CA MET A 13 3.96 -8.31 -1.04
C MET A 13 4.89 -8.36 -2.25
N VAL A 14 4.44 -8.98 -3.35
CA VAL A 14 5.25 -9.13 -4.55
C VAL A 14 5.46 -7.79 -5.26
N GLY A 15 4.44 -6.93 -5.24
CA GLY A 15 4.54 -5.57 -5.74
C GLY A 15 5.63 -4.78 -5.03
N THR A 16 5.73 -4.87 -3.70
CA THR A 16 6.83 -4.20 -2.95
C THR A 16 8.20 -4.75 -3.31
N ALA A 17 8.33 -6.07 -3.52
CA ALA A 17 9.58 -6.70 -3.92
C ALA A 17 10.03 -6.30 -5.34
N GLY A 18 9.08 -5.97 -6.22
CA GLY A 18 9.35 -5.51 -7.59
C GLY A 18 9.81 -4.06 -7.69
N LEU A 19 9.90 -3.30 -6.60
CA LEU A 19 10.22 -1.87 -6.65
C LEU A 19 11.74 -1.62 -6.69
N PRO A 20 12.26 -0.94 -7.74
CA PRO A 20 13.69 -0.73 -7.92
C PRO A 20 14.38 -0.02 -6.75
N HIS A 21 13.69 0.91 -6.09
CA HIS A 21 14.25 1.70 -4.99
C HIS A 21 14.62 0.84 -3.76
N VAL A 22 13.99 -0.31 -3.56
CA VAL A 22 14.34 -1.25 -2.48
C VAL A 22 15.60 -2.02 -2.86
N ILE A 23 15.68 -2.47 -4.11
CA ILE A 23 16.79 -3.28 -4.63
C ILE A 23 18.09 -2.48 -4.63
N VAL A 24 18.06 -1.23 -5.08
CA VAL A 24 19.25 -0.37 -5.16
C VAL A 24 19.90 -0.15 -3.78
N ARG A 25 19.13 -0.16 -2.69
CA ARG A 25 19.67 -0.03 -1.33
C ARG A 25 20.52 -1.22 -0.88
N PHE A 26 20.30 -2.42 -1.43
CA PHE A 26 21.18 -3.56 -1.13
C PHE A 26 22.55 -3.44 -1.79
N PHE A 27 22.66 -2.66 -2.87
CA PHE A 27 23.89 -2.44 -3.62
C PHE A 27 24.74 -1.28 -3.08
N THR A 28 24.22 -0.47 -2.15
CA THR A 28 25.01 0.59 -1.50
C THR A 28 25.91 0.07 -0.38
N VAL A 29 25.81 -1.21 -0.03
CA VAL A 29 26.61 -1.84 1.04
C VAL A 29 27.81 -2.57 0.43
N PRO A 30 29.06 -2.26 0.84
CA PRO A 30 30.26 -2.82 0.21
C PRO A 30 30.45 -4.33 0.43
N ARG A 31 29.81 -4.92 1.44
CA ARG A 31 29.96 -6.35 1.80
C ARG A 31 28.63 -7.09 1.77
N VAL A 32 28.62 -8.26 1.11
CA VAL A 32 27.44 -9.15 1.02
C VAL A 32 26.94 -9.59 2.39
N ARG A 33 27.84 -9.84 3.35
CA ARG A 33 27.47 -10.21 4.74
C ARG A 33 26.62 -9.13 5.40
N ASP A 34 27.06 -7.88 5.29
CA ASP A 34 26.39 -6.74 5.94
C ASP A 34 25.03 -6.46 5.26
N ALA A 35 24.95 -6.63 3.94
CA ALA A 35 23.68 -6.58 3.20
C ALA A 35 22.67 -7.64 3.68
N ARG A 36 23.12 -8.88 3.93
CA ARG A 36 22.26 -9.96 4.47
C ARG A 36 21.80 -9.68 5.90
N ILE A 37 22.67 -9.15 6.76
CA ILE A 37 22.31 -8.77 8.13
C ILE A 37 21.28 -7.64 8.12
N SER A 38 21.49 -6.62 7.28
CA SER A 38 20.52 -5.54 7.09
C SER A 38 19.17 -6.05 6.59
N ALA A 39 19.16 -7.01 5.66
CA ALA A 39 17.93 -7.66 5.21
C ALA A 39 17.23 -8.41 6.36
N GLY A 40 18.00 -9.07 7.23
CA GLY A 40 17.49 -9.75 8.42
C GLY A 40 16.81 -8.79 9.40
N TYR A 41 17.43 -7.65 9.70
CA TYR A 41 16.81 -6.61 10.53
C TYR A 41 15.55 -6.05 9.88
N ALA A 42 15.57 -5.78 8.57
CA ALA A 42 14.39 -5.30 7.85
C ALA A 42 13.24 -6.31 7.96
N LEU A 43 13.50 -7.59 7.74
CA LEU A 43 12.49 -8.64 7.86
C LEU A 43 11.96 -8.77 9.28
N PHE A 44 12.82 -8.65 10.30
CA PHE A 44 12.41 -8.64 11.70
C PHE A 44 11.43 -7.50 12.01
N PHE A 45 11.76 -6.26 11.61
CA PHE A 45 10.88 -5.11 11.84
C PHE A 45 9.57 -5.20 11.04
N ILE A 46 9.62 -5.72 9.82
CA ILE A 46 8.41 -5.98 9.02
C ILE A 46 7.52 -7.01 9.72
N ALA A 47 8.10 -8.14 10.16
CA ALA A 47 7.35 -9.18 10.86
C ALA A 47 6.75 -8.67 12.17
N LEU A 48 7.52 -7.88 12.94
CA LEU A 48 7.04 -7.23 14.15
C LEU A 48 5.86 -6.31 13.86
N LEU A 49 5.95 -5.45 12.85
CA LEU A 49 4.89 -4.53 12.48
C LEU A 49 3.63 -5.27 11.99
N TYR A 50 3.80 -6.28 11.12
CA TYR A 50 2.69 -7.03 10.53
C TYR A 50 1.97 -7.92 11.55
N THR A 51 2.64 -8.30 12.63
CA THR A 51 2.03 -9.04 13.74
C THR A 51 1.39 -8.09 14.74
N ALA A 52 2.06 -6.97 15.07
CA ALA A 52 1.60 -6.02 16.07
C ALA A 52 0.39 -5.21 15.60
N ALA A 53 0.36 -4.73 14.35
CA ALA A 53 -0.70 -3.84 13.88
C ALA A 53 -2.11 -4.50 13.91
N PRO A 54 -2.32 -5.73 13.41
CA PRO A 54 -3.61 -6.42 13.51
C PRO A 54 -3.98 -6.77 14.96
N ALA A 55 -2.99 -7.11 15.81
CA ALA A 55 -3.23 -7.36 17.22
C ALA A 55 -3.74 -6.10 17.94
N VAL A 56 -3.05 -4.97 17.77
CA VAL A 56 -3.46 -3.68 18.32
C VAL A 56 -4.84 -3.26 17.80
N ALA A 57 -5.10 -3.42 16.49
CA ALA A 57 -6.42 -3.12 15.91
C ALA A 57 -7.54 -3.99 16.52
N SER A 58 -7.26 -5.26 16.81
CA SER A 58 -8.21 -6.17 17.44
C SER A 58 -8.49 -5.77 18.90
N PHE A 59 -7.45 -5.45 19.67
CA PHE A 59 -7.60 -4.93 21.04
C PHE A 59 -8.36 -3.61 21.07
N ALA A 60 -8.06 -2.70 20.16
CA ALA A 60 -8.75 -1.42 20.04
C ALA A 60 -10.25 -1.59 19.82
N ARG A 61 -10.63 -2.53 18.94
CA ARG A 61 -12.04 -2.82 18.68
C ARG A 61 -12.75 -3.39 19.92
N VAL A 62 -12.11 -4.30 20.64
CA VAL A 62 -12.68 -4.89 21.87
C VAL A 62 -12.81 -3.82 22.96
N ASN A 63 -11.77 -3.03 23.20
CA ASN A 63 -11.79 -1.96 24.20
C ASN A 63 -12.86 -0.91 23.89
N LEU A 64 -13.01 -0.55 22.61
CA LEU A 64 -14.05 0.36 22.17
C LEU A 64 -15.44 -0.21 22.51
N ILE A 65 -15.73 -1.45 22.09
CA ILE A 65 -17.03 -2.10 22.32
C ILE A 65 -17.33 -2.12 23.82
N ASN A 66 -16.37 -2.55 24.65
CA ASN A 66 -16.56 -2.62 26.10
C ASN A 66 -16.84 -1.26 26.75
N THR A 67 -16.40 -0.16 26.13
CA THR A 67 -16.53 1.20 26.68
C THR A 67 -17.81 1.89 26.21
N VAL A 68 -18.27 1.61 24.98
CA VAL A 68 -19.39 2.34 24.36
C VAL A 68 -20.68 1.55 24.29
N GLU A 69 -20.62 0.22 24.30
CA GLU A 69 -21.81 -0.63 24.15
C GLU A 69 -22.76 -0.45 25.34
N ASN A 70 -24.00 -0.07 25.07
CA ASN A 70 -25.04 0.26 26.04
C ASN A 70 -24.70 1.41 27.02
N ALA A 71 -23.66 2.19 26.75
CA ALA A 71 -23.33 3.37 27.53
C ALA A 71 -24.29 4.52 27.19
N GLU A 72 -24.75 5.25 28.21
CA GLU A 72 -25.48 6.51 28.00
C GLU A 72 -24.58 7.53 27.30
N TYR A 73 -25.08 8.17 26.23
CA TYR A 73 -24.29 9.12 25.44
C TYR A 73 -23.69 10.26 26.30
N LYS A 74 -24.43 10.72 27.32
CA LYS A 74 -24.00 11.76 28.26
C LYS A 74 -22.83 11.33 29.15
N LYS A 75 -22.70 10.03 29.44
CA LYS A 75 -21.63 9.45 30.29
C LYS A 75 -20.44 8.92 29.49
N THR A 76 -20.45 9.10 28.17
CA THR A 76 -19.33 8.66 27.32
C THR A 76 -18.02 9.36 27.69
N PRO A 77 -16.88 8.66 27.57
CA PRO A 77 -15.58 9.27 27.82
C PRO A 77 -15.29 10.46 26.90
N SER A 78 -14.40 11.34 27.35
CA SER A 78 -13.98 12.54 26.60
C SER A 78 -13.41 12.20 25.21
N TRP A 79 -12.67 11.09 25.07
CA TRP A 79 -12.15 10.64 23.79
C TRP A 79 -13.27 10.48 22.76
N PHE A 80 -14.43 9.94 23.14
CA PHE A 80 -15.55 9.73 22.21
C PHE A 80 -16.01 11.05 21.60
N LYS A 81 -16.15 12.09 22.43
CA LYS A 81 -16.54 13.44 21.98
C LYS A 81 -15.46 14.07 21.09
N ASN A 82 -14.18 13.86 21.41
CA ASN A 82 -13.08 14.37 20.59
C ASN A 82 -13.13 13.81 19.17
N TRP A 83 -13.32 12.48 19.04
CA TRP A 83 -13.40 11.81 17.74
C TRP A 83 -14.73 12.04 17.00
N GLU A 84 -15.81 12.35 17.71
CA GLU A 84 -17.05 12.84 17.09
C GLU A 84 -16.88 14.26 16.52
N ASN A 85 -16.14 15.12 17.23
CA ASN A 85 -15.85 16.49 16.76
C ASN A 85 -14.95 16.51 15.52
N THR A 86 -14.10 15.49 15.32
CA THR A 86 -13.27 15.35 14.12
C THR A 86 -14.01 14.75 12.91
N ASN A 87 -15.32 14.51 13.01
CA ASN A 87 -16.16 13.88 11.98
C ASN A 87 -15.86 12.38 11.73
N LEU A 88 -15.19 11.68 12.65
CA LEU A 88 -14.74 10.30 12.43
C LEU A 88 -15.57 9.26 13.22
N ILE A 89 -16.38 9.73 14.17
CA ILE A 89 -17.41 8.95 14.87
C ILE A 89 -18.75 9.66 14.71
N ALA A 90 -19.81 8.91 14.39
CA ALA A 90 -21.17 9.42 14.38
C ALA A 90 -22.09 8.46 15.11
N TRP A 91 -23.02 9.00 15.89
CA TRP A 91 -24.06 8.23 16.57
C TRP A 91 -25.43 8.78 16.20
N VAL A 92 -26.35 7.87 15.91
CA VAL A 92 -27.76 8.18 15.64
C VAL A 92 -28.59 7.29 16.53
N ASP A 93 -29.25 7.91 17.50
CA ASP A 93 -30.23 7.26 18.35
C ASP A 93 -31.48 6.90 17.51
N LYS A 94 -31.70 5.61 17.24
CA LYS A 94 -32.82 5.12 16.43
C LYS A 94 -34.02 4.76 17.30
N ASN A 95 -33.78 4.33 18.54
CA ASN A 95 -34.82 3.84 19.45
C ASN A 95 -35.22 4.88 20.53
N GLN A 96 -34.55 6.03 20.56
CA GLN A 96 -34.75 7.15 21.47
C GLN A 96 -34.48 6.82 22.95
N ASP A 97 -33.57 5.88 23.22
CA ASP A 97 -33.20 5.46 24.58
C ASP A 97 -31.98 6.22 25.16
N GLY A 98 -31.31 7.04 24.35
CA GLY A 98 -30.14 7.82 24.74
C GLY A 98 -28.86 6.99 25.01
N LYS A 99 -28.86 5.71 24.65
CA LYS A 99 -27.73 4.79 24.80
C LYS A 99 -27.09 4.51 23.44
N ILE A 100 -25.83 4.10 23.46
CA ILE A 100 -25.10 3.76 22.25
C ILE A 100 -25.18 2.25 22.03
N GLN A 101 -25.73 1.85 20.88
CA GLN A 101 -25.87 0.45 20.50
C GLN A 101 -25.02 0.14 19.25
N TYR A 102 -24.01 -0.73 19.41
CA TYR A 102 -23.09 -1.09 18.35
C TYR A 102 -23.30 -2.53 17.88
N PHE A 103 -24.01 -2.66 16.75
CA PHE A 103 -24.36 -3.95 16.13
C PHE A 103 -23.75 -4.08 14.72
N PRO A 104 -23.74 -5.31 14.15
CA PRO A 104 -23.31 -5.51 12.77
C PRO A 104 -24.15 -4.69 11.77
N GLY A 105 -23.47 -3.97 10.87
CA GLY A 105 -24.10 -3.18 9.80
C GLY A 105 -23.70 -1.71 9.85
N LYS A 106 -24.03 -0.94 8.80
CA LYS A 106 -23.82 0.51 8.79
C LYS A 106 -25.06 1.19 9.40
N PRO A 107 -24.92 2.15 10.32
CA PRO A 107 -26.08 2.78 10.98
C PRO A 107 -26.87 3.71 10.03
N PHE A 108 -26.23 4.25 9.00
CA PHE A 108 -26.81 5.12 7.99
C PHE A 108 -26.12 4.91 6.62
N ASN A 109 -26.72 5.45 5.56
CA ASN A 109 -26.19 5.33 4.21
C ASN A 109 -25.02 6.29 3.97
N GLY A 110 -23.87 5.74 3.52
CA GLY A 110 -22.68 6.52 3.16
C GLY A 110 -21.71 6.79 4.33
N LYS A 111 -20.81 7.76 4.12
CA LYS A 111 -19.97 8.35 5.18
C LYS A 111 -20.78 9.44 5.90
N PRO A 112 -20.50 9.73 7.19
CA PRO A 112 -21.26 10.71 7.94
C PRO A 112 -21.10 12.12 7.36
N GLU A 113 -22.23 12.76 7.05
CA GLU A 113 -22.36 14.16 6.68
C GLU A 113 -22.95 14.93 7.86
N PHE A 114 -22.07 15.56 8.65
CA PHE A 114 -22.49 16.27 9.85
C PHE A 114 -23.13 17.62 9.53
N LEU A 115 -24.16 17.96 10.29
CA LEU A 115 -24.77 19.28 10.35
C LEU A 115 -24.08 20.11 11.44
N ASP A 116 -24.18 21.44 11.36
CA ASP A 116 -23.61 22.36 12.36
C ASP A 116 -24.38 22.35 13.70
N MET A 117 -25.52 21.66 13.75
CA MET A 117 -26.38 21.57 14.93
C MET A 117 -26.12 20.31 15.75
N ARG A 118 -26.28 20.41 17.07
CA ARG A 118 -26.29 19.27 17.99
C ARG A 118 -27.70 18.78 18.28
N GLY A 119 -27.82 17.49 18.61
CA GLY A 119 -29.06 16.85 19.03
C GLY A 119 -29.37 17.06 20.51
N SER A 120 -30.47 16.46 20.97
CA SER A 120 -30.99 16.55 22.35
C SER A 120 -29.99 16.06 23.40
N GLU A 121 -29.17 15.08 23.05
CA GLU A 121 -28.17 14.49 23.95
C GLU A 121 -26.79 15.16 23.83
N GLY A 122 -26.65 16.15 22.92
CA GLY A 122 -25.39 16.83 22.61
C GLY A 122 -24.60 16.20 21.46
N GLN A 123 -25.17 15.18 20.79
CA GLN A 123 -24.59 14.50 19.64
C GLN A 123 -24.56 15.38 18.40
N ARG A 124 -23.59 15.16 17.53
CA ARG A 124 -23.57 15.85 16.24
C ARG A 124 -24.62 15.24 15.33
N LYS A 125 -25.57 16.06 14.87
CA LYS A 125 -26.58 15.59 13.92
C LYS A 125 -25.92 15.30 12.58
N ILE A 126 -26.40 14.25 11.92
CA ILE A 126 -26.01 13.93 10.56
C ILE A 126 -27.20 14.12 9.62
N LYS A 127 -26.92 14.37 8.35
CA LYS A 127 -27.91 14.47 7.28
C LYS A 127 -28.29 13.10 6.71
N ASN A 128 -27.43 12.09 6.88
CA ASN A 128 -27.61 10.77 6.28
C ASN A 128 -28.90 10.10 6.74
N GLU A 129 -29.53 9.37 5.81
CA GLU A 129 -30.68 8.54 6.12
C GLU A 129 -30.26 7.32 6.96
N PRO A 130 -30.92 7.08 8.11
CA PRO A 130 -30.70 5.88 8.92
C PRO A 130 -31.06 4.62 8.14
N THR A 131 -30.28 3.56 8.33
CA THR A 131 -30.60 2.23 7.77
C THR A 131 -31.60 1.51 8.67
N GLY A 132 -32.29 0.50 8.12
CA GLY A 132 -33.23 -0.34 8.88
C GLY A 132 -32.60 -1.36 9.85
N ASN A 133 -31.28 -1.35 10.04
CA ASN A 133 -30.63 -2.20 11.04
C ASN A 133 -30.64 -1.56 12.44
N THR A 134 -30.32 -2.35 13.45
CA THR A 134 -30.26 -1.91 14.86
C THR A 134 -28.96 -1.20 15.23
N ASN A 135 -27.97 -1.12 14.34
CA ASN A 135 -26.72 -0.43 14.65
C ASN A 135 -26.94 1.09 14.65
N GLU A 136 -26.41 1.76 15.65
CA GLU A 136 -26.54 3.21 15.86
C GLU A 136 -25.21 3.95 15.77
N LEU A 137 -24.09 3.22 15.84
CA LEU A 137 -22.75 3.79 15.92
C LEU A 137 -21.94 3.54 14.64
N TYR A 138 -21.42 4.62 14.08
CA TYR A 138 -20.45 4.63 12.99
C TYR A 138 -19.08 5.01 13.52
N ILE A 139 -18.07 4.23 13.17
CA ILE A 139 -16.67 4.49 13.49
C ILE A 139 -15.87 4.34 12.20
N ASP A 140 -15.10 5.36 11.84
CA ASP A 140 -14.16 5.24 10.73
C ASP A 140 -13.08 4.19 11.09
N ARG A 141 -12.79 3.29 10.15
CA ARG A 141 -11.84 2.20 10.40
C ARG A 141 -10.41 2.72 10.53
N ASP A 142 -10.12 3.87 9.94
CA ASP A 142 -8.78 4.45 9.89
C ASP A 142 -8.36 5.03 11.25
N ILE A 143 -9.31 5.32 12.15
CA ILE A 143 -9.01 5.85 13.48
C ILE A 143 -8.79 4.78 14.55
N MET A 144 -9.18 3.53 14.31
CA MET A 144 -9.22 2.49 15.35
C MET A 144 -7.87 2.28 16.04
N VAL A 145 -6.78 2.29 15.26
CA VAL A 145 -5.42 2.11 15.81
C VAL A 145 -4.91 3.40 16.48
N LEU A 146 -5.19 4.57 15.89
CA LEU A 146 -4.72 5.87 16.39
C LEU A 146 -5.43 6.29 17.68
N ALA A 147 -6.72 5.96 17.81
CA ALA A 147 -7.52 6.26 18.99
C ALA A 147 -7.26 5.29 20.15
N ASN A 148 -6.66 4.12 19.91
CA ASN A 148 -6.49 3.08 20.92
C ASN A 148 -5.77 3.55 22.21
N PRO A 149 -4.69 4.35 22.16
CA PRO A 149 -4.07 4.89 23.38
C PRO A 149 -5.05 5.71 24.24
N GLU A 150 -5.94 6.49 23.61
CA GLU A 150 -6.99 7.25 24.30
C GLU A 150 -8.09 6.34 24.85
N ILE A 151 -8.53 5.36 24.06
CA ILE A 151 -9.54 4.36 24.46
C ILE A 151 -9.03 3.55 25.67
N ALA A 152 -7.75 3.21 25.69
CA ALA A 152 -7.10 2.48 26.78
C ALA A 152 -6.78 3.35 28.01
N GLY A 153 -7.07 4.66 27.98
CA GLY A 153 -6.82 5.57 29.10
C GLY A 153 -5.34 5.78 29.41
N LEU A 154 -4.46 5.69 28.39
CA LEU A 154 -3.03 5.91 28.59
C LEU A 154 -2.72 7.39 28.85
N PRO A 155 -1.62 7.71 29.56
CA PRO A 155 -1.22 9.08 29.81
C PRO A 155 -1.00 9.90 28.52
N ASN A 156 -1.29 11.20 28.56
CA ASN A 156 -1.17 12.12 27.42
C ASN A 156 0.21 12.07 26.73
N TRP A 157 1.29 11.86 27.47
CA TRP A 157 2.64 11.76 26.89
C TRP A 157 2.82 10.51 26.03
N VAL A 158 2.15 9.39 26.36
CA VAL A 158 2.15 8.17 25.55
C VAL A 158 1.36 8.39 24.26
N ILE A 159 0.19 9.02 24.36
CA ILE A 159 -0.64 9.38 23.20
C ILE A 159 0.17 10.27 22.24
N ALA A 160 0.83 11.30 22.78
CA ALA A 160 1.68 12.20 22.01
C ALA A 160 2.86 11.48 21.34
N LEU A 161 3.51 10.53 22.04
CA LEU A 161 4.61 9.75 21.47
C LEU A 161 4.15 8.86 20.30
N VAL A 162 2.99 8.21 20.44
CA VAL A 162 2.40 7.39 19.36
C VAL A 162 2.02 8.26 18.16
N ALA A 163 1.37 9.41 18.40
CA ALA A 163 1.00 10.34 17.34
C ALA A 163 2.24 10.90 16.62
N ALA A 164 3.29 11.27 17.37
CA ALA A 164 4.56 11.73 16.80
C ALA A 164 5.24 10.62 15.97
N GLY A 165 5.22 9.37 16.44
CA GLY A 165 5.73 8.22 15.70
C GLY A 165 4.98 7.97 14.39
N ALA A 166 3.65 8.03 14.41
CA ALA A 166 2.82 7.89 13.22
C ALA A 166 3.09 9.00 12.20
N LEU A 167 3.20 10.26 12.67
CA LEU A 167 3.55 11.39 11.82
C LEU A 167 4.96 11.24 11.22
N ALA A 168 5.95 10.83 12.02
CA ALA A 168 7.31 10.61 11.57
C ALA A 168 7.38 9.50 10.50
N ALA A 169 6.64 8.40 10.66
CA ALA A 169 6.56 7.32 9.68
C ALA A 169 5.94 7.80 8.35
N ALA A 170 4.85 8.56 8.41
CA ALA A 170 4.20 9.14 7.23
C ALA A 170 5.13 10.11 6.49
N LEU A 171 5.77 11.03 7.21
CA LEU A 171 6.69 12.01 6.64
C LEU A 171 7.94 11.36 6.04
N SER A 172 8.49 10.32 6.69
CA SER A 172 9.64 9.57 6.17
C SER A 172 9.32 8.92 4.82
N THR A 173 8.11 8.35 4.69
CA THR A 173 7.67 7.71 3.44
C THR A 173 7.41 8.75 2.35
N ALA A 174 6.73 9.84 2.69
CA ALA A 174 6.45 10.93 1.77
C ALA A 174 7.73 11.54 1.20
N ALA A 175 8.73 11.84 2.05
CA ALA A 175 10.01 12.38 1.62
C ALA A 175 10.76 11.41 0.67
N GLY A 176 10.75 10.12 0.99
CA GLY A 176 11.37 9.09 0.16
C GLY A 176 10.71 8.97 -1.23
N LEU A 177 9.39 8.89 -1.29
CA LEU A 177 8.65 8.80 -2.55
C LEU A 177 8.77 10.08 -3.39
N LEU A 178 8.79 11.26 -2.77
CA LEU A 178 9.01 12.53 -3.46
C LEU A 178 10.38 12.58 -4.12
N LEU A 179 11.43 12.10 -3.44
CA LEU A 179 12.76 11.97 -4.04
C LEU A 179 12.72 11.05 -5.25
N VAL A 180 12.10 9.88 -5.13
CA VAL A 180 12.00 8.91 -6.23
C VAL A 180 11.28 9.52 -7.43
N ILE A 181 10.11 10.14 -7.24
CA ILE A 181 9.36 10.83 -8.29
C ILE A 181 10.23 11.90 -8.96
N SER A 182 10.87 12.74 -8.15
CA SER A 182 11.76 13.80 -8.62
C SER A 182 12.88 13.26 -9.50
N THR A 183 13.56 12.19 -9.08
CA THR A 183 14.66 11.59 -9.86
C THR A 183 14.16 10.85 -11.10
N SER A 184 13.01 10.17 -11.04
CA SER A 184 12.44 9.49 -12.20
C SER A 184 12.01 10.48 -13.28
N VAL A 185 11.47 11.65 -12.90
CA VAL A 185 11.12 12.70 -13.86
C VAL A 185 12.38 13.40 -14.38
N SER A 186 13.31 13.84 -13.53
CA SER A 186 14.47 14.61 -13.98
C SER A 186 15.49 13.76 -14.73
N HIS A 187 15.86 12.62 -14.16
CA HIS A 187 16.97 11.79 -14.64
C HIS A 187 16.50 10.76 -15.67
N ASP A 188 15.46 9.98 -15.36
CA ASP A 188 15.05 8.88 -16.24
C ASP A 188 14.20 9.36 -17.41
N LEU A 189 13.24 10.26 -17.18
CA LEU A 189 12.35 10.75 -18.23
C LEU A 189 12.98 11.90 -19.02
N LEU A 190 13.40 12.98 -18.36
CA LEU A 190 13.96 14.14 -19.05
C LEU A 190 15.38 13.88 -19.55
N LYS A 191 16.37 13.61 -18.67
CA LYS A 191 17.77 13.49 -19.11
C LYS A 191 18.03 12.32 -20.05
N LYS A 192 17.51 11.12 -19.77
CA LYS A 192 17.79 9.93 -20.59
C LYS A 192 16.94 9.84 -21.88
N ILE A 193 15.67 10.27 -21.84
CA ILE A 193 14.73 10.05 -22.95
C ILE A 193 14.50 11.33 -23.77
N PHE A 194 13.96 12.39 -23.16
CA PHE A 194 13.47 13.57 -23.91
C PHE A 194 14.51 14.65 -24.21
N LEU A 195 15.36 14.98 -23.23
CA LEU A 195 16.30 16.09 -23.25
C LEU A 195 17.72 15.58 -22.94
N LYS A 196 18.35 14.94 -23.93
CA LYS A 196 19.64 14.24 -23.78
C LYS A 196 20.84 15.11 -23.39
N ASN A 197 20.69 16.44 -23.42
CA ASN A 197 21.75 17.41 -23.14
C ASN A 197 21.35 18.45 -22.08
N ILE A 198 20.73 18.03 -20.97
CA ILE A 198 20.52 18.95 -19.83
C ILE A 198 21.76 19.03 -18.95
N SER A 199 22.09 20.24 -18.52
CA SER A 199 23.12 20.47 -17.48
C SER A 199 22.64 19.99 -16.11
N ASP A 200 23.56 19.69 -15.20
CA ASP A 200 23.22 19.25 -13.83
C ASP A 200 22.42 20.32 -13.07
N ARG A 201 22.64 21.60 -13.37
CA ARG A 201 21.84 22.71 -12.82
C ARG A 201 20.40 22.67 -13.31
N GLN A 202 20.18 22.38 -14.59
CA GLN A 202 18.84 22.24 -15.16
C GLN A 202 18.15 20.96 -14.65
N GLU A 203 18.89 19.86 -14.51
CA GLU A 203 18.37 18.62 -13.92
C GLU A 203 17.88 18.86 -12.49
N LEU A 204 18.67 19.53 -11.65
CA LEU A 204 18.28 19.91 -10.29
C LEU A 204 17.05 20.83 -10.26
N PHE A 205 16.92 21.74 -11.25
CA PHE A 205 15.75 22.59 -11.37
C PHE A 205 14.49 21.76 -11.70
N PHE A 206 14.55 20.87 -12.70
CA PHE A 206 13.43 20.00 -13.05
C PHE A 206 13.06 19.02 -11.93
N ALA A 207 14.05 18.50 -11.20
CA ALA A 207 13.86 17.69 -10.00
C ALA A 207 13.01 18.45 -8.96
N ARG A 208 13.43 19.66 -8.59
CA ARG A 208 12.70 20.50 -7.61
C ARG A 208 11.31 20.88 -8.11
N LEU A 209 11.15 21.21 -9.39
CA LEU A 209 9.86 21.52 -9.99
C LEU A 209 8.91 20.31 -9.95
N SER A 210 9.41 19.12 -10.28
CA SER A 210 8.65 17.87 -10.20
C SER A 210 8.22 17.57 -8.76
N ALA A 211 9.10 17.76 -7.78
CA ALA A 211 8.77 17.58 -6.37
C ALA A 211 7.70 18.58 -5.91
N ALA A 212 7.83 19.85 -6.27
CA ALA A 212 6.84 20.89 -5.94
C ALA A 212 5.47 20.57 -6.56
N LEU A 213 5.43 20.18 -7.83
CA LEU A 213 4.19 19.78 -8.50
C LEU A 213 3.56 18.55 -7.84
N ALA A 214 4.36 17.55 -7.49
CA ALA A 214 3.89 16.37 -6.78
C ALA A 214 3.29 16.71 -5.40
N ILE A 215 3.90 17.64 -4.66
CA ILE A 215 3.36 18.13 -3.37
C ILE A 215 2.02 18.83 -3.57
N VAL A 216 1.88 19.69 -4.60
CA VAL A 216 0.62 20.39 -4.88
C VAL A 216 -0.49 19.38 -5.22
N ILE A 217 -0.20 18.39 -6.07
CA ILE A 217 -1.16 17.35 -6.44
C ILE A 217 -1.53 16.48 -5.22
N ALA A 218 -0.55 16.06 -4.44
CA ALA A 218 -0.78 15.27 -3.23
C ALA A 218 -1.57 16.06 -2.17
N GLY A 219 -1.28 17.36 -2.00
CA GLY A 219 -2.03 18.25 -1.11
C GLY A 219 -3.47 18.42 -1.55
N TYR A 220 -3.71 18.60 -2.86
CA TYR A 220 -5.07 18.67 -3.41
C TYR A 220 -5.88 17.41 -3.14
N PHE A 221 -5.32 16.22 -3.42
CA PHE A 221 -5.98 14.95 -3.11
C PHE A 221 -6.02 14.65 -1.60
N GLY A 222 -5.16 15.25 -0.78
CA GLY A 222 -5.24 15.16 0.67
C GLY A 222 -6.44 15.92 1.25
N VAL A 223 -6.76 17.09 0.68
CA VAL A 223 -7.93 17.89 1.07
C VAL A 223 -9.22 17.27 0.52
N TYR A 224 -9.18 16.74 -0.70
CA TYR A 224 -10.30 16.08 -1.37
C TYR A 224 -9.99 14.60 -1.60
N PRO A 225 -9.94 13.78 -0.53
CA PRO A 225 -9.57 12.38 -0.65
C PRO A 225 -10.58 11.65 -1.53
N PRO A 226 -10.13 10.98 -2.62
CA PRO A 226 -11.01 10.08 -3.33
C PRO A 226 -11.47 8.97 -2.37
N GLY A 227 -12.70 8.50 -2.50
CA GLY A 227 -13.28 7.48 -1.60
C GLY A 227 -12.56 6.11 -1.60
N PHE A 228 -11.44 5.98 -2.31
CA PHE A 228 -10.75 4.73 -2.62
C PHE A 228 -9.22 4.78 -2.36
N VAL A 229 -8.71 5.63 -1.45
CA VAL A 229 -7.25 5.79 -1.18
C VAL A 229 -6.51 4.46 -1.01
N ALA A 230 -7.00 3.57 -0.13
CA ALA A 230 -6.39 2.25 0.09
C ALA A 230 -6.41 1.37 -1.17
N GLN A 231 -7.42 1.52 -2.02
CA GLN A 231 -7.52 0.80 -3.29
C GLN A 231 -6.52 1.33 -4.31
N VAL A 232 -6.29 2.66 -4.37
CA VAL A 232 -5.24 3.24 -5.24
C VAL A 232 -3.88 2.64 -4.93
N VAL A 233 -3.57 2.49 -3.64
CA VAL A 233 -2.34 1.85 -3.18
C VAL A 233 -2.29 0.39 -3.64
N ALA A 234 -3.37 -0.37 -3.44
CA ALA A 234 -3.45 -1.75 -3.92
C ALA A 234 -3.25 -1.87 -5.44
N PHE A 235 -3.86 -0.97 -6.23
CA PHE A 235 -3.66 -0.95 -7.69
C PHE A 235 -2.21 -0.65 -8.06
N ALA A 236 -1.56 0.33 -7.42
CA ALA A 236 -0.17 0.67 -7.70
C ALA A 236 0.77 -0.53 -7.47
N PHE A 237 0.61 -1.23 -6.33
CA PHE A 237 1.37 -2.45 -6.06
C PHE A 237 0.99 -3.61 -6.97
N GLY A 238 -0.29 -3.78 -7.30
CA GLY A 238 -0.75 -4.79 -8.25
C GLY A 238 -0.15 -4.59 -9.65
N LEU A 239 -0.05 -3.35 -10.13
CA LEU A 239 0.61 -3.00 -11.38
C LEU A 239 2.11 -3.27 -11.32
N ALA A 240 2.78 -2.95 -10.20
CA ALA A 240 4.19 -3.27 -10.00
C ALA A 240 4.45 -4.78 -9.98
N ALA A 241 3.58 -5.55 -9.32
CA ALA A 241 3.62 -7.01 -9.29
C ALA A 241 3.43 -7.60 -10.68
N ALA A 242 2.49 -7.06 -11.47
CA ALA A 242 2.21 -7.54 -12.83
C ALA A 242 3.29 -7.17 -13.86
N SER A 243 4.16 -6.20 -13.57
CA SER A 243 5.12 -5.66 -14.55
C SER A 243 6.57 -5.92 -14.16
N PHE A 244 7.07 -5.23 -13.14
CA PHE A 244 8.49 -5.19 -12.79
C PHE A 244 8.95 -6.47 -12.13
N PHE A 245 8.15 -7.04 -11.22
CA PHE A 245 8.60 -8.17 -10.41
C PHE A 245 9.04 -9.39 -11.26
N PRO A 246 8.23 -9.90 -12.22
CA PRO A 246 8.62 -11.03 -13.06
C PRO A 246 9.91 -10.76 -13.84
N VAL A 247 10.03 -9.58 -14.43
CA VAL A 247 11.20 -9.21 -15.24
C VAL A 247 12.45 -9.11 -14.39
N ILE A 248 12.38 -8.53 -13.21
CA ILE A 248 13.50 -8.45 -12.27
C ILE A 248 13.90 -9.85 -11.81
N LEU A 249 12.93 -10.66 -11.38
CA LEU A 249 13.19 -12.01 -10.88
C LEU A 249 13.83 -12.87 -11.97
N MET A 250 13.25 -12.89 -13.17
CA MET A 250 13.80 -13.65 -14.29
C MET A 250 15.11 -13.06 -14.81
N GLY A 251 15.31 -11.74 -14.77
CA GLY A 251 16.57 -11.11 -15.13
C GLY A 251 17.73 -11.53 -14.23
N ILE A 252 17.46 -11.76 -12.94
CA ILE A 252 18.46 -12.26 -11.97
C ILE A 252 18.61 -13.79 -12.09
N PHE A 253 17.50 -14.54 -12.20
CA PHE A 253 17.48 -16.01 -12.07
C PHE A 253 17.37 -16.80 -13.39
N SER A 254 17.26 -16.14 -14.56
CA SER A 254 17.35 -16.77 -15.88
C SER A 254 18.43 -16.16 -16.77
N LYS A 255 19.32 -16.99 -17.32
CA LYS A 255 20.29 -16.56 -18.36
C LYS A 255 19.63 -16.34 -19.72
N ARG A 256 18.39 -16.83 -19.88
CA ARG A 256 17.66 -16.80 -21.15
C ARG A 256 16.85 -15.51 -21.30
N MET A 257 16.60 -14.79 -20.20
CA MET A 257 15.80 -13.57 -20.24
C MET A 257 16.45 -12.52 -21.15
N ASN A 258 15.69 -12.01 -22.11
CA ASN A 258 16.14 -11.03 -23.09
C ASN A 258 15.16 -9.85 -23.17
N ARG A 259 15.52 -8.83 -23.94
CA ARG A 259 14.74 -7.59 -24.07
C ARG A 259 13.31 -7.86 -24.56
N GLU A 260 13.14 -8.70 -25.59
CA GLU A 260 11.83 -8.98 -26.18
C GLU A 260 10.91 -9.73 -25.20
N GLY A 261 11.45 -10.72 -24.48
CA GLY A 261 10.74 -11.42 -23.41
C GLY A 261 10.30 -10.47 -22.31
N ALA A 262 11.21 -9.61 -21.83
CA ALA A 262 10.90 -8.64 -20.79
C ALA A 262 9.80 -7.65 -21.21
N ILE A 263 9.90 -7.06 -22.40
CA ILE A 263 8.94 -6.07 -22.90
C ILE A 263 7.56 -6.71 -23.13
N SER A 264 7.50 -7.86 -23.80
CA SER A 264 6.24 -8.57 -24.06
C SER A 264 5.52 -9.00 -22.78
N GLY A 265 6.27 -9.47 -21.78
CA GLY A 265 5.73 -9.82 -20.47
C GLY A 265 5.17 -8.61 -19.73
N MET A 266 5.93 -7.50 -19.66
CA MET A 266 5.48 -6.26 -19.02
C MET A 266 4.20 -5.72 -19.68
N ILE A 267 4.17 -5.66 -21.01
CA ILE A 267 2.99 -5.20 -21.75
C ILE A 267 1.79 -6.10 -21.43
N THR A 268 1.96 -7.43 -21.47
CA THR A 268 0.87 -8.36 -21.21
C THR A 268 0.33 -8.25 -19.78
N GLY A 269 1.22 -8.24 -18.79
CA GLY A 269 0.83 -8.10 -17.39
C GLY A 269 0.14 -6.78 -17.09
N LEU A 270 0.71 -5.65 -17.58
CA LEU A 270 0.10 -4.33 -17.42
C LEU A 270 -1.24 -4.24 -18.13
N PHE A 271 -1.30 -4.66 -19.39
CA PHE A 271 -2.52 -4.57 -20.19
C PHE A 271 -3.65 -5.36 -19.52
N PHE A 272 -3.38 -6.59 -19.08
CA PHE A 272 -4.37 -7.40 -18.36
C PHE A 272 -4.85 -6.72 -17.07
N THR A 273 -3.92 -6.33 -16.20
CA THR A 273 -4.25 -5.74 -14.90
C THR A 273 -4.97 -4.40 -15.05
N VAL A 274 -4.50 -3.51 -15.92
CA VAL A 274 -5.14 -2.21 -16.20
C VAL A 274 -6.53 -2.42 -16.79
N SER A 275 -6.68 -3.29 -17.81
CA SER A 275 -7.97 -3.52 -18.45
C SER A 275 -9.01 -4.03 -17.46
N TYR A 276 -8.62 -4.94 -16.56
CA TYR A 276 -9.51 -5.47 -15.52
C TYR A 276 -9.92 -4.39 -14.50
N ILE A 277 -8.96 -3.58 -14.03
CA ILE A 277 -9.26 -2.47 -13.11
C ILE A 277 -10.18 -1.45 -13.79
N VAL A 278 -9.87 -1.05 -15.03
CA VAL A 278 -10.65 -0.07 -15.79
C VAL A 278 -12.08 -0.57 -16.00
N TYR A 279 -12.24 -1.84 -16.37
CA TYR A 279 -13.55 -2.44 -16.60
C TYR A 279 -14.44 -2.39 -15.36
N PHE A 280 -13.97 -2.86 -14.20
CA PHE A 280 -14.78 -2.94 -12.99
C PHE A 280 -14.90 -1.62 -12.21
N LYS A 281 -13.92 -0.72 -12.30
CA LYS A 281 -13.92 0.52 -11.50
C LYS A 281 -14.44 1.74 -12.27
N PHE A 282 -14.30 1.76 -13.60
CA PHE A 282 -14.64 2.94 -14.40
C PHE A 282 -15.74 2.68 -15.43
N ILE A 283 -15.71 1.54 -16.13
CA ILE A 283 -16.68 1.27 -17.21
C ILE A 283 -17.99 0.69 -16.66
N ASN A 284 -17.90 -0.32 -15.80
CA ASN A 284 -19.08 -0.99 -15.25
C ASN A 284 -18.99 -1.18 -13.72
N PRO A 285 -19.09 -0.08 -12.94
CA PRO A 285 -19.04 -0.15 -11.47
C PRO A 285 -20.17 -0.98 -10.85
N SER A 286 -21.34 -1.03 -11.51
CA SER A 286 -22.50 -1.81 -11.05
C SER A 286 -22.24 -3.32 -11.05
N SER A 287 -21.40 -3.80 -11.96
CA SER A 287 -21.01 -5.22 -12.02
C SER A 287 -19.81 -5.55 -11.14
N ASN A 288 -19.29 -4.61 -10.33
CA ASN A 288 -18.19 -4.85 -9.41
C ASN A 288 -18.65 -5.62 -8.16
N THR A 289 -19.11 -6.85 -8.37
CA THR A 289 -19.57 -7.77 -7.34
C THR A 289 -18.77 -9.08 -7.41
N PRO A 290 -18.62 -9.80 -6.29
CA PRO A 290 -17.82 -11.04 -6.23
C PRO A 290 -18.23 -12.11 -7.25
N GLU A 291 -19.48 -12.11 -7.69
CA GLU A 291 -20.02 -13.07 -8.66
C GLU A 291 -19.49 -12.83 -10.08
N ASN A 292 -19.19 -11.57 -10.42
CA ASN A 292 -18.67 -11.18 -11.74
C ASN A 292 -17.14 -11.19 -11.79
N TRP A 293 -16.47 -11.31 -10.64
CA TRP A 293 -15.02 -11.33 -10.56
C TRP A 293 -14.45 -12.65 -11.07
N TRP A 294 -13.39 -12.57 -11.86
CA TRP A 294 -12.64 -13.75 -12.28
C TRP A 294 -12.03 -14.46 -11.07
N PHE A 295 -12.39 -15.72 -10.90
CA PHE A 295 -11.98 -16.55 -9.75
C PHE A 295 -12.30 -15.92 -8.38
N GLY A 296 -13.27 -15.00 -8.32
CA GLY A 296 -13.61 -14.26 -7.12
C GLY A 296 -12.52 -13.28 -6.66
N ILE A 297 -11.65 -12.83 -7.57
CA ILE A 297 -10.55 -11.90 -7.31
C ILE A 297 -10.99 -10.47 -7.66
N SER A 298 -10.95 -9.60 -6.65
CA SER A 298 -11.25 -8.18 -6.81
C SER A 298 -10.23 -7.47 -7.72
N PRO A 299 -10.60 -6.32 -8.30
CA PRO A 299 -9.67 -5.47 -9.03
C PRO A 299 -8.39 -5.12 -8.25
N GLU A 300 -8.48 -5.04 -6.93
CA GLU A 300 -7.38 -4.76 -6.02
C GLU A 300 -6.34 -5.89 -5.96
N GLY A 301 -6.76 -7.15 -6.14
CA GLY A 301 -5.90 -8.34 -6.09
C GLY A 301 -5.45 -8.87 -7.45
N ILE A 302 -6.02 -8.36 -8.55
CA ILE A 302 -5.83 -8.92 -9.90
C ILE A 302 -4.39 -8.83 -10.41
N GLY A 303 -3.57 -7.95 -9.83
CA GLY A 303 -2.15 -7.81 -10.16
C GLY A 303 -1.37 -9.12 -10.02
N THR A 304 -1.74 -9.99 -9.09
CA THR A 304 -1.11 -11.32 -8.93
C THR A 304 -1.38 -12.22 -10.14
N LEU A 305 -2.56 -12.17 -10.76
CA LEU A 305 -2.81 -12.89 -12.01
C LEU A 305 -2.07 -12.26 -13.19
N GLY A 306 -2.02 -10.91 -13.25
CA GLY A 306 -1.21 -10.20 -14.24
C GLY A 306 0.27 -10.60 -14.18
N MET A 307 0.80 -10.79 -12.97
CA MET A 307 2.15 -11.30 -12.74
C MET A 307 2.35 -12.70 -13.34
N LEU A 308 1.40 -13.63 -13.13
CA LEU A 308 1.48 -14.97 -13.71
C LEU A 308 1.48 -14.92 -15.24
N PHE A 309 0.64 -14.09 -15.85
CA PHE A 309 0.65 -13.90 -17.29
C PHE A 309 1.96 -13.33 -17.79
N ASN A 310 2.53 -12.37 -17.08
CA ASN A 310 3.85 -11.83 -17.41
C ASN A 310 4.95 -12.92 -17.32
N PHE A 311 4.97 -13.75 -16.27
CA PHE A 311 5.92 -14.88 -16.17
C PHE A 311 5.81 -15.83 -17.37
N ILE A 312 4.58 -16.21 -17.74
CA ILE A 312 4.32 -17.12 -18.84
C ILE A 312 4.79 -16.50 -20.15
N VAL A 313 4.32 -15.29 -20.47
CA VAL A 313 4.64 -14.62 -21.75
C VAL A 313 6.13 -14.31 -21.84
N SER A 314 6.74 -13.78 -20.79
CA SER A 314 8.19 -13.52 -20.77
C SER A 314 8.99 -14.79 -21.01
N SER A 315 8.61 -15.91 -20.38
CA SER A 315 9.31 -17.19 -20.54
C SER A 315 9.17 -17.76 -21.95
N VAL A 316 7.95 -17.69 -22.50
CA VAL A 316 7.67 -18.17 -23.86
C VAL A 316 8.42 -17.30 -24.89
N VAL A 317 8.26 -15.98 -24.85
CA VAL A 317 8.88 -15.08 -25.82
C VAL A 317 10.41 -15.11 -25.70
N SER A 318 10.98 -15.13 -24.49
CA SER A 318 12.44 -15.24 -24.33
C SER A 318 13.01 -16.58 -24.82
N SER A 319 12.23 -17.67 -24.76
CA SER A 319 12.68 -18.97 -25.28
C SER A 319 12.69 -19.02 -26.81
N ILE A 320 11.78 -18.30 -27.48
CA ILE A 320 11.64 -18.30 -28.95
C ILE A 320 12.52 -17.22 -29.62
N THR A 321 12.88 -16.16 -28.90
CA THR A 321 13.68 -15.04 -29.46
C THR A 321 15.19 -15.21 -29.25
N ALA A 322 16.01 -14.32 -29.83
CA ALA A 322 17.46 -14.43 -29.78
C ALA A 322 18.03 -14.39 -28.34
N PRO A 323 19.03 -15.22 -27.99
CA PRO A 323 19.66 -15.17 -26.67
C PRO A 323 20.29 -13.81 -26.39
N PRO A 324 20.32 -13.39 -25.11
CA PRO A 324 21.09 -12.23 -24.73
C PRO A 324 22.59 -12.46 -25.03
N PRO A 325 23.37 -11.42 -25.36
CA PRO A 325 24.81 -11.51 -25.56
C PRO A 325 25.54 -12.21 -24.40
N ARG A 326 26.67 -12.87 -24.69
CA ARG A 326 27.44 -13.62 -23.68
C ARG A 326 27.86 -12.76 -22.49
N GLU A 327 28.17 -11.48 -22.73
CA GLU A 327 28.52 -10.52 -21.67
C GLU A 327 27.39 -10.33 -20.64
N ILE A 328 26.13 -10.28 -21.10
CA ILE A 328 24.96 -10.21 -20.21
C ILE A 328 24.79 -11.51 -19.44
N GLN A 329 24.99 -12.65 -20.10
CA GLN A 329 24.91 -13.95 -19.43
C GLN A 329 25.99 -14.10 -18.33
N SER A 330 27.21 -13.63 -18.58
CA SER A 330 28.27 -13.61 -17.56
C SER A 330 27.96 -12.64 -16.41
N LEU A 331 27.34 -11.49 -16.70
CA LEU A 331 26.91 -10.57 -15.64
C LEU A 331 25.89 -11.24 -14.70
N VAL A 332 24.94 -12.00 -15.27
CA VAL A 332 23.97 -12.78 -14.47
C VAL A 332 24.67 -13.83 -13.61
N ASP A 333 25.73 -14.47 -14.11
CA ASP A 333 26.53 -15.42 -13.34
C ASP A 333 27.27 -14.75 -12.17
N ASP A 334 27.91 -13.60 -12.42
CA ASP A 334 28.63 -12.85 -11.40
C ASP A 334 27.70 -12.32 -10.30
N ILE A 335 26.46 -11.92 -10.65
CA ILE A 335 25.44 -11.51 -9.68
C ILE A 335 25.02 -12.68 -8.77
N ARG A 336 24.93 -13.90 -9.31
CA ARG A 336 24.51 -15.09 -8.54
C ARG A 336 25.64 -15.67 -7.70
N ILE A 337 26.85 -15.68 -8.24
CA ILE A 337 28.04 -16.26 -7.64
C ILE A 337 29.05 -15.12 -7.46
N PRO A 338 28.85 -14.24 -6.45
CA PRO A 338 29.79 -13.16 -6.21
C PRO A 338 31.17 -13.75 -5.93
N ARG A 339 32.16 -13.40 -6.74
CA ARG A 339 33.57 -13.77 -6.53
C ARG A 339 33.97 -13.34 -5.12
N GLY A 340 34.12 -14.31 -4.22
CA GLY A 340 34.36 -14.07 -2.78
C GLY A 340 33.60 -15.02 -1.84
N ALA A 341 32.59 -15.75 -2.33
CA ALA A 341 32.02 -16.88 -1.59
C ALA A 341 32.89 -18.14 -1.78
N GLY A 342 34.03 -18.18 -1.07
CA GLY A 342 34.81 -19.39 -0.81
C GLY A 342 35.44 -20.06 -2.03
N ALA A 343 36.69 -19.68 -2.36
CA ALA A 343 37.60 -20.67 -2.93
C ALA A 343 37.76 -21.78 -1.88
N SER A 344 37.15 -22.95 -2.11
CA SER A 344 37.47 -24.15 -1.36
C SER A 344 38.90 -24.55 -1.70
N TYR A 345 39.80 -24.32 -0.75
CA TYR A 345 41.16 -24.86 -0.75
C TYR A 345 41.12 -26.39 -0.60
N HIS A 346 40.65 -27.12 -1.60
CA HIS A 346 40.87 -28.57 -1.70
C HIS A 346 40.74 -28.97 -3.17
N HIS A 347 41.78 -28.73 -3.95
CA HIS A 347 42.23 -29.61 -5.04
C HIS A 347 43.63 -29.19 -5.49
N VAL A 348 44.62 -29.50 -4.65
CA VAL A 348 45.97 -29.78 -5.14
C VAL A 348 46.08 -31.30 -5.16
N LYS A 349 45.91 -31.90 -6.34
CA LYS A 349 46.35 -33.27 -6.58
C LYS A 349 47.85 -33.20 -6.85
N SER A 350 48.60 -33.94 -6.04
CA SER A 350 49.95 -34.43 -6.33
C SER A 350 49.98 -35.19 -7.65
#